data_AF-A0A2D6E3Z5-F1
#
_entry.id   AF-A0A2D6E3Z5-F1
#
_cell.length_a   1.000
_cell.length_b   1.000
_cell.length_c   1.000
_cell.angle_alpha   90.00
_cell.angle_beta   90.00
_cell.angle_gamma   90.00
#
_symmetry.space_group_name_H-M   'P 1'
#
loop_
_entity.id
_entity.type
_entity.pdbx_description
1 polymer ?
#
loop_
_entity_poly.entity_id
_entity_poly.type
_entity_poly.pdbx_seq_one_letter_code
_entity_poly.pdbx_strand_id
1 'polypeptide(L)'
;MARLFITPRELDFISDINKEIVKDVIGQKVYYYKVREEYSNVHEIYEEATEKVFDPPIDLDARVEWNQAEVRTNKFGSEEYSTITVYVQYRDVLDKEIDIQEGDFLSYGVTFFEIVKSVIASTIFGQIEYSTGYVLDCKQARIGLIDKTPHGPTDEAYSDPGAVEEVFVQQRGFKENRLGPTGDTRTLIEQGKLDLPISGQPAEVSPRGDAERIPSSFYADEGDNC
;
A
#
# COMPACT_ATOMS: atom_id res chain seq x y z
N MET A 1 -5.52 -5.94 -28.56
CA MET A 1 -5.77 -6.94 -29.65
C MET A 1 -6.00 -8.31 -29.01
N ALA A 2 -6.98 -9.10 -29.44
CA ALA A 2 -7.25 -10.40 -28.81
C ALA A 2 -6.17 -11.44 -29.16
N ARG A 3 -5.69 -12.20 -28.16
CA ARG A 3 -4.69 -13.26 -28.31
C ARG A 3 -5.36 -14.61 -28.02
N LEU A 4 -4.95 -15.66 -28.73
CA LEU A 4 -5.61 -16.98 -28.67
C LEU A 4 -5.35 -17.73 -27.35
N PHE A 5 -4.14 -17.60 -26.79
CA PHE A 5 -3.70 -18.37 -25.61
C PHE A 5 -3.59 -17.56 -24.33
N ILE A 6 -3.73 -16.23 -24.44
CA ILE A 6 -3.75 -15.31 -23.30
C ILE A 6 -4.99 -14.46 -23.51
N THR A 7 -6.10 -14.95 -22.99
CA THR A 7 -7.38 -14.26 -23.05
C THR A 7 -7.45 -13.23 -21.92
N PRO A 8 -8.42 -12.30 -21.97
CA PRO A 8 -8.66 -11.37 -20.86
C PRO A 8 -8.83 -12.07 -19.52
N ARG A 9 -9.40 -13.29 -19.50
CA ARG A 9 -9.61 -14.05 -18.27
C ARG A 9 -8.30 -14.40 -17.57
N GLU A 10 -7.26 -14.84 -18.28
CA GLU A 10 -5.98 -15.17 -17.65
C GLU A 10 -5.26 -13.91 -17.13
N LEU A 11 -5.39 -12.79 -17.85
CA LEU A 11 -4.82 -11.51 -17.44
C LEU A 11 -5.50 -10.97 -16.16
N ASP A 12 -6.83 -11.08 -16.11
CA ASP A 12 -7.63 -10.71 -14.95
C ASP A 12 -7.31 -11.61 -13.76
N PHE A 13 -7.15 -12.91 -13.98
CA PHE A 13 -6.74 -13.85 -12.95
C PHE A 13 -5.40 -13.53 -12.32
N ILE A 14 -4.37 -13.25 -13.13
CA ILE A 14 -3.04 -12.89 -12.62
C ILE A 14 -3.11 -11.61 -11.78
N SER A 15 -3.90 -10.64 -12.23
CA SER A 15 -4.03 -9.37 -11.53
C SER A 15 -4.83 -9.51 -10.24
N ASP A 16 -5.96 -10.23 -10.24
CA ASP A 16 -6.79 -10.45 -9.06
C ASP A 16 -6.03 -11.26 -7.99
N ILE A 17 -5.22 -12.25 -8.39
CA ILE A 17 -4.35 -12.99 -7.46
C ILE A 17 -3.29 -12.07 -6.86
N ASN A 18 -2.68 -11.21 -7.67
CA ASN A 18 -1.69 -10.28 -7.14
C ASN A 18 -2.33 -9.32 -6.12
N LYS A 19 -3.59 -8.90 -6.34
CA LYS A 19 -4.34 -8.08 -5.36
C LYS A 19 -4.53 -8.83 -4.07
N GLU A 20 -4.94 -10.10 -4.17
CA GLU A 20 -5.12 -10.96 -3.00
C GLU A 20 -3.80 -11.11 -2.21
N ILE A 21 -2.67 -11.30 -2.89
CA ILE A 21 -1.37 -11.42 -2.23
C ILE A 21 -0.99 -10.11 -1.51
N VAL A 22 -1.13 -8.96 -2.17
CA VAL A 22 -0.73 -7.68 -1.59
C VAL A 22 -1.67 -7.26 -0.46
N LYS A 23 -2.99 -7.32 -0.69
CA LYS A 23 -4.00 -6.84 0.26
C LYS A 23 -4.32 -7.83 1.36
N ASP A 24 -4.54 -9.10 1.02
CA ASP A 24 -5.10 -10.08 1.95
C ASP A 24 -4.02 -10.95 2.64
N VAL A 25 -2.87 -11.18 1.99
CA VAL A 25 -1.79 -12.01 2.55
C VAL A 25 -0.71 -11.17 3.23
N ILE A 26 -0.24 -10.10 2.57
CA ILE A 26 0.77 -9.21 3.15
C ILE A 26 0.10 -8.19 4.08
N GLY A 27 -1.00 -7.58 3.63
CA GLY A 27 -1.82 -6.69 4.46
C GLY A 27 -1.15 -5.40 4.91
N GLN A 28 0.05 -5.09 4.39
CA GLN A 28 0.80 -3.90 4.79
C GLN A 28 0.30 -2.67 4.04
N LYS A 29 0.11 -1.58 4.79
CA LYS A 29 -0.30 -0.28 4.26
C LYS A 29 0.83 0.74 4.35
N VAL A 30 0.88 1.61 3.35
CA VAL A 30 1.68 2.83 3.33
C VAL A 30 0.75 4.02 3.06
N TYR A 31 1.05 5.18 3.65
CA TYR A 31 0.23 6.37 3.42
C TYR A 31 0.93 7.29 2.44
N TYR A 32 0.25 7.60 1.36
CA TYR A 32 0.77 8.40 0.27
C TYR A 32 0.30 9.84 0.38
N TYR A 33 1.27 10.76 0.27
CA TYR A 33 1.10 12.20 0.36
C TYR A 33 1.50 12.81 -0.97
N LYS A 34 0.49 13.21 -1.75
CA LYS A 34 0.71 13.93 -2.99
C LYS A 34 1.09 15.36 -2.72
N VAL A 35 2.16 15.82 -3.36
CA VAL A 35 2.59 17.22 -3.31
C VAL A 35 1.75 18.03 -4.27
N ARG A 36 1.14 19.11 -3.77
CA ARG A 36 0.43 20.07 -4.62
C ARG A 36 1.37 21.19 -5.03
N GLU A 37 1.93 21.06 -6.23
CA GLU A 37 2.83 22.08 -6.79
C GLU A 37 2.14 23.45 -6.93
N GLU A 38 0.87 23.47 -7.33
CA GLU A 38 0.10 24.72 -7.54
C GLU A 38 -0.03 25.60 -6.28
N TYR A 39 0.00 24.97 -5.11
CA TYR A 39 -0.14 25.66 -3.82
C TYR A 39 1.20 25.76 -3.07
N SER A 40 2.23 25.08 -3.55
CA SER A 40 3.57 25.13 -2.97
C SER A 40 4.34 26.28 -3.61
N ASN A 41 5.01 27.10 -2.81
CA ASN A 41 5.77 28.23 -3.34
C ASN A 41 7.12 27.74 -3.90
N VAL A 42 7.13 27.34 -5.17
CA VAL A 42 8.32 26.87 -5.88
C VAL A 42 9.21 28.06 -6.24
N HIS A 43 10.48 27.99 -5.86
CA HIS A 43 11.44 29.03 -6.19
C HIS A 43 11.88 28.92 -7.66
N GLU A 44 11.75 29.99 -8.45
CA GLU A 44 12.02 29.99 -9.91
C GLU A 44 13.43 29.51 -10.31
N ILE A 45 14.44 29.74 -9.46
CA ILE A 45 15.85 29.41 -9.75
C ILE A 45 16.24 27.99 -9.32
N TYR A 46 15.65 27.50 -8.22
CA TYR A 46 16.04 26.23 -7.61
C TYR A 46 15.04 25.11 -7.89
N GLU A 47 13.87 25.46 -8.44
CA GLU A 47 12.76 24.56 -8.76
C GLU A 47 12.33 23.72 -7.55
N GLU A 48 12.55 24.24 -6.34
CA GLU A 48 12.22 23.58 -5.08
C GLU A 48 11.40 24.52 -4.20
N ALA A 49 10.42 23.96 -3.49
CA ALA A 49 9.61 24.67 -2.51
C ALA A 49 10.15 24.40 -1.10
N THR A 50 10.35 25.47 -0.32
CA THR A 50 10.77 25.36 1.09
C THR A 50 9.65 24.78 1.96
N GLU A 51 8.40 25.16 1.67
CA GLU A 51 7.21 24.60 2.31
C GLU A 51 6.33 23.95 1.23
N LYS A 52 6.16 22.62 1.33
CA LYS A 52 5.31 21.84 0.43
C LYS A 52 3.92 21.69 1.03
N VAL A 53 2.89 21.94 0.22
CA VAL A 53 1.49 21.69 0.59
C VAL A 53 1.13 20.29 0.11
N PHE A 54 0.55 19.50 1.00
CA PHE A 54 0.19 18.10 0.73
C PHE A 54 -1.33 17.92 0.67
N ASP A 55 -1.74 16.99 -0.17
CA ASP A 55 -3.08 16.42 -0.12
C ASP A 55 -3.32 15.62 1.17
N PRO A 56 -4.59 15.40 1.56
CA PRO A 56 -4.92 14.40 2.57
C PRO A 56 -4.31 13.05 2.19
N PRO A 57 -3.73 12.32 3.17
CA PRO A 57 -3.07 11.05 2.89
C PRO A 57 -4.06 10.03 2.32
N ILE A 58 -3.56 9.19 1.40
CA ILE A 58 -4.31 8.09 0.81
C ILE A 58 -3.65 6.76 1.20
N ASP A 59 -4.48 5.80 1.62
CA ASP A 59 -4.02 4.48 2.01
C ASP A 59 -3.72 3.61 0.79
N LEU A 60 -2.47 3.17 0.68
CA LEU A 60 -2.00 2.26 -0.36
C LEU A 60 -1.57 0.92 0.25
N ASP A 61 -2.18 -0.15 -0.23
CA ASP A 61 -1.77 -1.52 0.11
C ASP A 61 -0.53 -1.87 -0.73
N ALA A 62 0.56 -2.20 -0.06
CA ALA A 62 1.85 -2.39 -0.72
C ALA A 62 2.72 -3.41 -0.02
N ARG A 63 3.57 -4.08 -0.80
CA ARG A 63 4.68 -4.85 -0.23
C ARG A 63 5.87 -3.92 -0.07
N VAL A 64 6.35 -3.77 1.16
CA VAL A 64 7.52 -2.93 1.48
C VAL A 64 8.75 -3.81 1.69
N GLU A 65 9.84 -3.47 1.01
CA GLU A 65 11.16 -4.05 1.20
C GLU A 65 12.05 -3.02 1.90
N TRP A 66 12.49 -3.35 3.11
CA TRP A 66 13.38 -2.50 3.89
C TRP A 66 14.83 -2.77 3.51
N ASN A 67 15.53 -1.76 3.00
CA ASN A 67 16.96 -1.88 2.69
C ASN A 67 17.80 -1.50 3.92
N GLN A 68 19.01 -2.07 4.01
CA GLN A 68 19.91 -1.75 5.11
C GLN A 68 20.27 -0.27 5.11
N ALA A 69 20.26 0.33 6.29
CA ALA A 69 20.61 1.73 6.44
C ALA A 69 22.11 1.94 6.16
N GLU A 70 22.41 2.94 5.34
CA GLU A 70 23.78 3.31 5.02
C GLU A 70 24.23 4.45 5.92
N VAL A 71 25.36 4.26 6.62
CA VAL A 71 26.01 5.33 7.37
C VAL A 71 27.02 6.04 6.47
N ARG A 72 26.79 7.33 6.21
CA ARG A 72 27.72 8.19 5.50
C ARG A 72 28.40 9.15 6.47
N THR A 73 29.72 9.03 6.59
CA THR A 73 30.54 9.98 7.34
C THR A 73 30.87 11.17 6.46
N ASN A 74 30.33 12.33 6.80
CA ASN A 74 30.65 13.61 6.18
C ASN A 74 31.67 14.39 7.04
N LYS A 75 32.07 15.58 6.59
CA LYS A 75 33.06 16.43 7.33
C LYS A 75 32.54 16.92 8.70
N PHE A 76 31.24 16.85 8.94
CA PHE A 76 30.55 17.39 10.11
C PHE A 76 30.01 16.30 11.06
N GLY A 77 29.98 15.03 10.65
CA GLY A 77 29.47 13.92 11.45
C GLY A 77 29.15 12.67 10.62
N SER A 78 28.55 11.68 11.28
CA SER A 78 27.96 10.50 10.65
C SER A 78 26.45 10.68 10.54
N GLU A 79 25.89 10.42 9.37
CA GLU A 79 24.44 10.44 9.14
C GLU A 79 24.01 9.08 8.59
N GLU A 80 22.91 8.56 9.12
CA GLU A 80 22.30 7.30 8.71
C GLU A 80 21.11 7.60 7.81
N TYR A 81 21.06 6.92 6.66
CA TYR A 81 19.97 7.06 5.71
C TYR A 81 19.35 5.70 5.45
N SER A 82 18.05 5.59 5.68
CA SER A 82 17.26 4.42 5.29
C SER A 82 16.68 4.58 3.89
N THR A 83 16.61 3.49 3.16
CA THR A 83 15.91 3.43 1.87
C THR A 83 14.93 2.27 1.89
N ILE A 84 13.82 2.44 1.20
CA ILE A 84 12.80 1.39 1.07
C ILE A 84 12.42 1.25 -0.39
N THR A 85 12.11 0.02 -0.80
CA THR A 85 11.54 -0.27 -2.10
C THR A 85 10.11 -0.73 -1.89
N VAL A 86 9.15 0.01 -2.45
CA VAL A 86 7.72 -0.23 -2.25
C VAL A 86 7.13 -0.78 -3.55
N TYR A 87 6.50 -1.95 -3.46
CA TYR A 87 5.82 -2.59 -4.58
C TYR A 87 4.32 -2.39 -4.43
N VAL A 88 3.75 -1.63 -5.34
CA VAL A 88 2.31 -1.32 -5.38
C VAL A 88 1.69 -1.96 -6.61
N GLN A 89 0.47 -2.48 -6.50
CA GLN A 89 -0.18 -3.08 -7.65
C GLN A 89 -0.79 -2.04 -8.58
N TYR A 90 -0.59 -2.24 -9.89
CA TYR A 90 -1.00 -1.29 -10.93
C TYR A 90 -2.52 -1.11 -11.00
N ARG A 91 -3.29 -2.21 -10.96
CA ARG A 91 -4.76 -2.12 -10.99
C ARG A 91 -5.32 -1.41 -9.77
N ASP A 92 -4.78 -1.66 -8.58
CA ASP A 92 -5.27 -0.99 -7.37
C ASP A 92 -5.07 0.54 -7.43
N VAL A 93 -3.92 0.97 -7.96
CA VAL A 93 -3.63 2.39 -8.20
C VAL A 93 -4.61 2.99 -9.21
N LEU A 94 -4.94 2.26 -10.28
CA LEU A 94 -5.93 2.69 -11.27
C LEU A 94 -7.35 2.78 -10.68
N ASP A 95 -7.77 1.78 -9.91
CA ASP A 95 -9.10 1.73 -9.31
C ASP A 95 -9.31 2.82 -8.26
N LYS A 96 -8.23 3.22 -7.57
CA LYS A 96 -8.22 4.35 -6.63
C LYS A 96 -8.03 5.72 -7.34
N GLU A 97 -7.85 5.74 -8.66
CA GLU A 97 -7.60 6.94 -9.48
C GLU A 97 -6.39 7.77 -9.01
N ILE A 98 -5.33 7.10 -8.54
CA ILE A 98 -4.12 7.73 -8.03
C ILE A 98 -3.08 7.84 -9.14
N ASP A 99 -2.47 9.01 -9.28
CA ASP A 99 -1.32 9.23 -10.15
C ASP A 99 -0.07 9.43 -9.29
N ILE A 100 0.81 8.41 -9.28
CA ILE A 100 2.04 8.38 -8.48
C ILE A 100 3.14 9.13 -9.24
N GLN A 101 3.67 10.18 -8.64
CA GLN A 101 4.70 11.02 -9.24
C GLN A 101 6.01 10.94 -8.43
N GLU A 102 7.12 11.23 -9.11
CA GLU A 102 8.42 11.37 -8.46
C GLU A 102 8.45 12.69 -7.69
N GLY A 103 8.96 12.69 -6.46
CA GLY A 103 8.94 13.83 -5.54
C GLY A 103 7.77 13.84 -4.54
N ASP A 104 6.82 12.92 -4.68
CA ASP A 104 5.79 12.67 -3.67
C ASP A 104 6.35 11.91 -2.45
N PHE A 105 5.58 11.89 -1.36
CA PHE A 105 6.02 11.32 -0.08
C PHE A 105 5.17 10.12 0.34
N LEU A 106 5.80 9.19 1.05
CA LEU A 106 5.20 8.03 1.69
C LEU A 106 5.55 8.05 3.17
N SER A 107 4.58 7.76 4.05
CA SER A 107 4.90 7.43 5.44
C SER A 107 4.88 5.92 5.66
N TYR A 108 5.94 5.43 6.31
CA TYR A 108 6.07 4.05 6.72
C TYR A 108 6.73 4.00 8.10
N GLY A 109 6.02 3.47 9.10
CA GLY A 109 6.44 3.55 10.49
C GLY A 109 6.43 5.00 10.98
N VAL A 110 7.50 5.39 11.69
CA VAL A 110 7.69 6.78 12.16
C VAL A 110 8.33 7.71 11.12
N THR A 111 8.77 7.17 9.99
CA THR A 111 9.62 7.88 9.03
C THR A 111 8.88 8.18 7.74
N PHE A 112 9.17 9.34 7.16
CA PHE A 112 8.72 9.72 5.84
C PHE A 112 9.81 9.43 4.79
N PHE A 113 9.38 8.99 3.62
CA PHE A 113 10.23 8.69 2.48
C PHE A 113 9.74 9.46 1.26
N GLU A 114 10.67 10.01 0.49
CA GLU A 114 10.41 10.66 -0.79
C GLU A 114 10.58 9.63 -1.91
N ILE A 115 9.64 9.61 -2.86
CA ILE A 115 9.70 8.76 -4.05
C ILE A 115 10.72 9.37 -5.01
N VAL A 116 11.88 8.73 -5.13
CA VAL A 116 12.95 9.19 -6.03
C VAL A 116 12.78 8.64 -7.44
N LYS A 117 12.20 7.45 -7.54
CA LYS A 117 12.03 6.76 -8.81
C LYS A 117 10.76 5.93 -8.79
N SER A 118 9.95 6.07 -9.83
CA SER A 118 8.79 5.22 -10.07
C SER A 118 8.99 4.43 -11.36
N VAL A 119 9.07 3.10 -11.25
CA VAL A 119 9.19 2.22 -12.43
C VAL A 119 8.08 1.18 -12.49
N ILE A 120 7.74 0.75 -13.70
CA ILE A 120 6.83 -0.39 -13.90
C ILE A 120 7.60 -1.67 -13.57
N ALA A 121 7.07 -2.48 -12.63
CA ALA A 121 7.70 -3.69 -12.14
C ALA A 121 7.91 -4.74 -13.23
N SER A 122 6.84 -5.03 -13.97
CA SER A 122 6.84 -5.97 -15.09
C SER A 122 5.56 -5.84 -15.89
N THR A 123 5.62 -6.28 -17.14
CA THR A 123 4.45 -6.44 -18.02
C THR A 123 4.01 -7.89 -18.06
N ILE A 124 2.71 -8.16 -17.93
CA ILE A 124 2.14 -9.50 -17.93
C ILE A 124 2.36 -10.13 -19.32
N PHE A 125 3.08 -11.25 -19.38
CA PHE A 125 3.47 -11.93 -20.63
C PHE A 125 4.15 -11.04 -21.68
N GLY A 126 4.87 -9.99 -21.27
CA GLY A 126 5.52 -9.05 -22.19
C GLY A 126 4.56 -8.09 -22.92
N GLN A 127 3.32 -7.98 -22.45
CA GLN A 127 2.30 -7.15 -23.06
C GLN A 127 2.32 -5.75 -22.44
N ILE A 128 2.71 -4.73 -23.21
CA ILE A 128 2.81 -3.34 -22.73
C ILE A 128 1.47 -2.77 -22.22
N GLU A 129 0.36 -3.37 -22.66
CA GLU A 129 -1.00 -3.00 -22.29
C GLU A 129 -1.33 -3.39 -20.83
N TYR A 130 -0.60 -4.35 -20.24
CA TYR A 130 -0.92 -4.92 -18.93
C TYR A 130 0.31 -4.92 -18.03
N SER A 131 0.33 -3.98 -17.10
CA SER A 131 1.37 -3.86 -16.07
C SER A 131 0.98 -4.60 -14.81
N THR A 132 1.94 -5.27 -14.18
CA THR A 132 1.74 -5.97 -12.92
C THR A 132 1.65 -5.00 -11.75
N GLY A 133 2.55 -4.02 -11.69
CA GLY A 133 2.71 -3.12 -10.56
C GLY A 133 3.73 -2.02 -10.80
N TYR A 134 3.80 -1.11 -9.84
CA TYR A 134 4.85 -0.11 -9.69
C TYR A 134 5.89 -0.59 -8.68
N VAL A 135 7.15 -0.24 -8.92
CA VAL A 135 8.24 -0.32 -7.96
C VAL A 135 8.69 1.10 -7.69
N LEU A 136 8.58 1.52 -6.44
CA LEU A 136 8.93 2.85 -5.98
C LEU A 136 10.21 2.76 -5.15
N ASP A 137 11.28 3.35 -5.65
CA ASP A 137 12.51 3.49 -4.87
C ASP A 137 12.42 4.78 -4.05
N CYS A 138 12.37 4.62 -2.73
CA CYS A 138 12.13 5.74 -1.83
C CYS A 138 13.32 5.96 -0.90
N LYS A 139 13.65 7.23 -0.68
CA LYS A 139 14.71 7.64 0.24
C LYS A 139 14.13 8.38 1.42
N GLN A 140 14.72 8.20 2.59
CA GLN A 140 14.30 8.91 3.78
C GLN A 140 14.29 10.43 3.56
N ALA A 141 13.14 11.04 3.84
CA ALA A 141 12.95 12.48 3.77
C ALA A 141 13.75 13.17 4.87
N ARG A 142 14.30 14.35 4.56
CA ARG A 142 14.99 15.17 5.55
C ARG A 142 13.99 15.85 6.48
N ILE A 143 14.39 16.00 7.75
CA ILE A 143 13.62 16.76 8.73
C ILE A 143 13.40 18.18 8.20
N GLY A 144 12.14 18.61 8.17
CA GLY A 144 11.71 19.92 7.69
C GLY A 144 11.11 19.93 6.28
N LEU A 145 11.25 18.86 5.47
CA LEU A 145 10.57 18.77 4.16
C LEU A 145 9.09 18.40 4.30
N ILE A 146 8.79 17.55 5.29
CA ILE A 146 7.43 17.15 5.64
C ILE A 146 7.32 17.13 7.16
N ASP A 147 6.38 17.91 7.68
CA ASP A 147 6.05 17.96 9.11
C ASP A 147 4.59 17.52 9.29
N LYS A 148 4.40 16.20 9.20
CA LYS A 148 3.12 15.54 9.39
C LYS A 148 3.28 14.45 10.45
N THR A 149 2.21 14.20 11.18
CA THR A 149 2.16 13.04 12.08
C THR A 149 2.08 11.78 11.23
N PRO A 150 3.00 10.82 11.38
CA PRO A 150 2.91 9.57 10.65
C PRO A 150 1.61 8.83 11.00
N HIS A 151 1.06 8.15 10.02
CA HIS A 151 -0.12 7.31 10.17
C HIS A 151 0.28 5.83 10.10
N GLY A 152 -0.47 4.98 10.81
CA GLY A 152 -0.32 3.52 10.80
C GLY A 152 0.75 2.97 11.75
N PRO A 153 0.98 1.63 11.71
CA PRO A 153 1.83 0.96 12.67
C PRO A 153 3.23 1.60 12.67
N THR A 154 3.62 2.13 13.83
CA THR A 154 4.85 2.89 13.99
C THR A 154 6.00 1.99 14.42
N ASP A 155 5.91 1.41 15.61
CA ASP A 155 6.88 0.48 16.20
C ASP A 155 6.24 -0.20 17.42
N GLU A 156 6.58 -1.46 17.68
CA GLU A 156 6.19 -2.18 18.91
C GLU A 156 6.76 -1.54 20.19
N ALA A 157 7.81 -0.72 20.06
CA ALA A 157 8.38 0.04 21.18
C ALA A 157 7.43 1.14 21.70
N TYR A 158 6.46 1.59 20.90
CA TYR A 158 5.53 2.66 21.29
C TYR A 158 4.26 2.08 21.92
N SER A 159 3.78 2.73 22.98
CA SER A 159 2.51 2.36 23.64
C SER A 159 1.30 3.10 23.06
N ASP A 160 1.48 3.85 21.97
CA ASP A 160 0.42 4.68 21.40
C ASP A 160 -0.64 3.83 20.69
N PRO A 161 -1.93 4.23 20.74
CA PRO A 161 -2.98 3.57 19.98
C PRO A 161 -2.64 3.57 18.48
N GLY A 162 -2.54 2.39 17.87
CA GLY A 162 -2.18 2.22 16.46
C GLY A 162 -0.69 2.02 16.18
N ALA A 163 0.15 1.91 17.22
CA ALA A 163 1.56 1.57 17.07
C ALA A 163 1.79 0.15 16.50
N VAL A 164 0.94 -0.79 16.89
CA VAL A 164 0.89 -2.16 16.36
C VAL A 164 -0.49 -2.40 15.74
N GLU A 165 -0.53 -3.02 14.57
CA GLU A 165 -1.78 -3.42 13.92
C GLU A 165 -2.29 -4.73 14.55
N GLU A 166 -3.25 -4.60 15.47
CA GLU A 166 -3.86 -5.76 16.15
C GLU A 166 -5.05 -6.35 15.39
N VAL A 167 -5.55 -5.60 14.41
CA VAL A 167 -6.79 -5.90 13.69
C VAL A 167 -6.49 -5.96 12.20
N PHE A 168 -6.74 -7.11 11.61
CA PHE A 168 -6.76 -7.30 10.18
C PHE A 168 -8.14 -7.78 9.75
N VAL A 169 -8.69 -7.21 8.67
CA VAL A 169 -9.97 -7.64 8.10
C VAL A 169 -9.80 -7.82 6.61
N GLN A 170 -10.14 -9.00 6.13
CA GLN A 170 -10.04 -9.38 4.72
C GLN A 170 -10.85 -8.44 3.83
N GLN A 171 -10.33 -8.11 2.66
CA GLN A 171 -11.02 -7.27 1.68
C GLN A 171 -11.61 -8.10 0.55
N ARG A 172 -10.85 -9.05 -0.01
CA ARG A 172 -11.23 -10.06 -1.02
C ARG A 172 -12.45 -9.79 -1.94
N GLY A 173 -12.56 -8.59 -2.51
CA GLY A 173 -13.69 -8.21 -3.37
C GLY A 173 -15.02 -7.93 -2.66
N PHE A 174 -15.06 -7.94 -1.32
CA PHE A 174 -16.20 -7.48 -0.52
C PHE A 174 -16.28 -5.96 -0.60
N LYS A 175 -17.47 -5.39 -0.81
CA LYS A 175 -17.66 -3.93 -0.91
C LYS A 175 -17.37 -3.20 0.39
N GLU A 176 -17.72 -3.81 1.50
CA GLU A 176 -17.56 -3.27 2.85
C GLU A 176 -17.04 -4.37 3.77
N ASN A 177 -16.21 -3.97 4.71
CA ASN A 177 -15.76 -4.80 5.81
C ASN A 177 -15.92 -4.02 7.13
N ARG A 178 -15.49 -4.61 8.25
CA ARG A 178 -15.61 -3.97 9.58
C ARG A 178 -14.87 -2.63 9.70
N LEU A 179 -13.83 -2.42 8.90
CA LEU A 179 -13.03 -1.20 8.88
C LEU A 179 -13.61 -0.12 7.96
N GLY A 180 -14.65 -0.46 7.18
CA GLY A 180 -15.35 0.46 6.29
C GLY A 180 -15.39 -0.03 4.84
N PRO A 181 -15.52 0.87 3.86
CA PRO A 181 -15.47 0.51 2.45
C PRO A 181 -14.06 0.06 2.07
N THR A 182 -13.95 -1.09 1.40
CA THR A 182 -12.63 -1.66 1.03
C THR A 182 -12.04 -1.01 -0.22
N GLY A 183 -12.91 -0.60 -1.16
CA GLY A 183 -12.48 -0.20 -2.50
C GLY A 183 -11.82 -1.33 -3.31
N ASP A 184 -11.91 -2.60 -2.87
CA ASP A 184 -11.32 -3.73 -3.58
C ASP A 184 -12.24 -4.22 -4.71
N THR A 185 -11.95 -3.81 -5.93
CA THR A 185 -12.62 -4.28 -7.14
C THR A 185 -11.85 -5.47 -7.75
N ARG A 186 -12.57 -6.55 -8.03
CA ARG A 186 -12.01 -7.77 -8.63
C ARG A 186 -12.74 -8.10 -9.92
N THR A 187 -12.01 -8.05 -11.02
CA THR A 187 -12.59 -8.13 -12.36
C THR A 187 -13.25 -9.48 -12.60
N LEU A 188 -12.68 -10.58 -12.09
CA LEU A 188 -13.28 -11.91 -12.26
C LEU A 188 -14.57 -12.12 -11.45
N ILE A 189 -14.70 -11.46 -10.30
CA ILE A 189 -15.91 -11.48 -9.49
C ILE A 189 -17.00 -10.66 -10.17
N GLU A 190 -16.66 -9.46 -10.67
CA GLU A 190 -17.58 -8.61 -11.43
C GLU A 190 -18.12 -9.29 -12.70
N GLN A 191 -17.27 -10.07 -13.37
CA GLN A 191 -17.66 -10.88 -14.53
C GLN A 191 -18.46 -12.15 -14.18
N GLY A 192 -18.71 -12.42 -12.88
CA GLY A 192 -19.39 -13.62 -12.41
C GLY A 192 -18.63 -14.91 -12.72
N LYS A 193 -17.30 -14.85 -12.80
CA LYS A 193 -16.43 -16.01 -13.08
C LYS A 193 -15.85 -16.64 -11.81
N LEU A 194 -15.79 -15.86 -10.73
CA LEU A 194 -15.42 -16.31 -9.39
C LEU A 194 -16.51 -15.90 -8.42
N ASP A 195 -16.82 -16.80 -7.50
CA ASP A 195 -17.72 -16.54 -6.38
C ASP A 195 -16.93 -16.00 -5.19
N LEU A 196 -17.62 -15.30 -4.30
CA LEU A 196 -17.09 -14.92 -2.99
C LEU A 196 -16.80 -16.17 -2.13
N PRO A 197 -16.01 -16.06 -1.06
CA PRO A 197 -15.76 -17.15 -0.12
C PRO A 197 -17.07 -17.83 0.32
N ILE A 198 -17.02 -19.16 0.49
CA ILE A 198 -18.18 -19.97 0.92
C ILE A 198 -18.72 -19.51 2.28
N SER A 199 -17.84 -19.00 3.15
CA SER A 199 -18.19 -18.40 4.45
C SER A 199 -19.14 -17.22 4.33
N GLY A 200 -19.20 -16.54 3.17
CA GLY A 200 -20.06 -15.38 2.93
C GLY A 200 -19.68 -14.12 3.72
N GLN A 201 -18.64 -14.19 4.54
CA GLN A 201 -18.17 -13.10 5.41
C GLN A 201 -16.65 -12.90 5.26
N PRO A 202 -16.15 -11.66 5.33
CA PRO A 202 -14.71 -11.40 5.37
C PRO A 202 -14.09 -12.01 6.62
N ALA A 203 -13.00 -12.75 6.46
CA ALA A 203 -12.22 -13.24 7.61
C ALA A 203 -11.57 -12.06 8.35
N GLU A 204 -11.50 -12.13 9.68
CA GLU A 204 -10.79 -11.14 10.49
C GLU A 204 -9.86 -11.79 11.50
N VAL A 205 -8.74 -11.13 11.77
CA VAL A 205 -7.87 -11.39 12.91
C VAL A 205 -8.06 -10.23 13.86
N SER A 206 -8.46 -10.50 15.10
CA SER A 206 -8.60 -9.45 16.11
C SER A 206 -8.39 -9.98 17.53
N PRO A 207 -8.17 -9.08 18.51
CA PRO A 207 -8.06 -9.47 19.92
C PRO A 207 -9.31 -10.16 20.49
N ARG A 208 -10.45 -10.12 19.79
CA ARG A 208 -11.68 -10.83 20.19
C ARG A 208 -11.50 -12.35 20.18
N GLY A 209 -10.60 -12.86 19.35
CA GLY A 209 -10.32 -14.29 19.20
C GLY A 209 -11.42 -15.07 18.46
N ASP A 210 -11.30 -16.39 18.47
CA ASP A 210 -12.30 -17.33 17.90
C ASP A 210 -13.33 -17.80 18.95
N ALA A 211 -14.21 -18.75 18.59
CA ALA A 211 -15.23 -19.28 19.52
C ALA A 211 -14.61 -20.00 20.74
N GLU A 212 -13.37 -20.48 20.62
CA GLU A 212 -12.59 -21.07 21.71
C GLU A 212 -11.89 -20.00 22.58
N ARG A 213 -12.11 -18.71 22.28
CA ARG A 213 -11.48 -17.54 22.91
C ARG A 213 -9.96 -17.56 22.78
N ILE A 214 -9.43 -18.17 21.73
CA ILE A 214 -8.01 -18.08 21.41
C ILE A 214 -7.76 -16.69 20.81
N PRO A 215 -6.99 -15.81 21.48
CA PRO A 215 -6.74 -14.47 20.96
C PRO A 215 -5.96 -14.55 19.64
N SER A 216 -6.31 -13.70 18.66
CA SER A 216 -5.61 -13.59 17.37
C SER A 216 -5.62 -14.89 16.53
N SER A 217 -6.77 -15.56 16.44
CA SER A 217 -6.96 -16.71 15.55
C SER A 217 -7.36 -16.24 14.15
N PHE A 218 -6.75 -16.83 13.11
CA PHE A 218 -7.13 -16.61 11.71
C PHE A 218 -8.43 -17.34 11.35
N TYR A 219 -8.71 -18.44 12.04
CA TYR A 219 -9.90 -19.25 11.84
C TYR A 219 -11.02 -18.65 12.69
N ALA A 220 -11.55 -17.51 12.28
CA ALA A 220 -12.85 -17.08 12.77
C ALA A 220 -13.87 -18.13 12.30
N ASP A 221 -14.41 -18.90 13.23
CA ASP A 221 -15.27 -20.04 12.94
C ASP A 221 -16.43 -19.67 11.99
N GLU A 222 -16.66 -20.52 10.98
CA GLU A 222 -17.91 -20.58 10.22
C GLU A 222 -19.05 -20.96 11.18
N GLY A 223 -19.62 -20.01 11.93
CA GLY A 223 -20.49 -20.41 13.05
C GLY A 223 -21.48 -19.43 13.64
N ASP A 224 -21.27 -18.11 13.59
CA ASP A 224 -22.23 -17.18 14.22
C ASP A 224 -23.29 -16.69 13.22
N ASN A 225 -24.17 -17.61 12.83
CA ASN A 225 -25.54 -17.26 12.50
C ASN A 225 -26.25 -16.88 13.81
N CYS A 226 -26.46 -15.58 14.04
CA CYS A 226 -27.62 -15.14 14.81
C CYS A 226 -28.89 -15.31 13.96
#